data_AF-A0A963X6R7-F1
#
_entry.id   AF-A0A963X6R7-F1
#
_cell.length_a   1.000
_cell.length_b   1.000
_cell.length_c   1.000
_cell.angle_alpha   90.00
_cell.angle_beta   90.00
_cell.angle_gamma   90.00
#
_symmetry.space_group_name_H-M   'P 1'
#
loop_
_entity.id
_entity.type
_entity.pdbx_description
1 polymer ?
#
loop_
_entity_poly.entity_id
_entity_poly.type
_entity_poly.pdbx_seq_one_letter_code
_entity_poly.pdbx_strand_id
1 'polypeptide(L)'
;MSPPRGVPVELADIRAEALALAAAGADDGDLSEIELRKWRIIHRHLRRNPFHVPESLPRSEQWRKVVNHLRQTVDEPDLTDWLRVQVDVAANLAAGIRDMRPRKNGPCYDLVMEWVRDRKRKALAVLQWTRGIGTPKRPSFTDKIDISQLMIEKRQIL
;
A
#
# COMPACT_ATOMS: atom_id res chain seq x y z
N MET A 1 -4.50 -20.36 17.87
CA MET A 1 -4.30 -18.95 17.44
C MET A 1 -3.41 -18.27 18.47
N SER A 2 -2.20 -17.85 18.10
CA SER A 2 -1.39 -16.98 18.97
C SER A 2 -2.04 -15.60 19.06
N PRO A 3 -2.07 -14.95 20.23
CA PRO A 3 -2.66 -13.63 20.37
C PRO A 3 -1.92 -12.60 19.49
N PRO A 4 -2.61 -11.57 18.99
CA PRO A 4 -1.96 -10.49 18.25
C PRO A 4 -0.93 -9.84 19.15
N ARG A 5 0.35 -9.91 18.76
CA ARG A 5 1.38 -9.05 19.37
C ARG A 5 0.97 -7.62 19.02
N GLY A 6 0.75 -6.78 20.04
CA GLY A 6 0.29 -5.41 19.88
C GLY A 6 1.21 -4.57 18.98
N VAL A 7 0.83 -3.31 18.76
CA VAL A 7 1.60 -2.36 17.94
C VAL A 7 3.10 -2.45 18.26
N PRO A 8 3.98 -2.68 17.27
CA PRO A 8 5.41 -2.64 17.48
C PRO A 8 5.80 -1.38 18.24
N VAL A 9 6.50 -1.52 19.36
CA VAL A 9 7.00 -0.39 20.15
C VAL A 9 7.77 0.59 19.25
N GLU A 10 8.57 0.03 18.33
CA GLU A 10 9.30 0.77 17.29
C GLU A 10 8.43 1.71 16.43
N LEU A 11 7.13 1.41 16.22
CA LEU A 11 6.23 2.28 15.44
C LEU A 11 5.69 3.45 16.26
N ALA A 12 5.42 3.26 17.55
CA ALA A 12 5.00 4.35 18.42
C ALA A 12 6.13 5.37 18.56
N ASP A 13 7.35 4.89 18.77
CA ASP A 13 8.55 5.72 18.87
C ASP A 13 8.79 6.52 17.59
N ILE A 14 8.66 5.89 16.42
CA ILE A 14 8.81 6.56 15.12
C ILE A 14 7.76 7.64 14.88
N ARG A 15 6.52 7.46 15.36
CA ARG A 15 5.49 8.50 15.25
C ARG A 15 5.81 9.70 16.13
N ALA A 16 6.27 9.45 17.36
CA ALA A 16 6.72 10.51 18.25
C ALA A 16 7.92 11.26 17.66
N GLU A 17 8.89 10.52 17.09
CA GLU A 17 10.05 11.07 16.38
C GLU A 17 9.61 11.94 15.18
N ALA A 18 8.68 11.46 14.35
CA ALA A 18 8.12 12.21 13.22
C ALA A 18 7.47 13.52 13.65
N LEU A 19 6.66 13.48 14.70
CA LEU A 19 5.98 14.66 15.24
C LEU A 19 6.97 15.68 15.81
N ALA A 20 7.99 15.21 16.54
CA ALA A 20 9.01 16.07 17.11
C ALA A 20 9.85 16.76 16.01
N LEU A 21 10.25 16.02 14.98
CA LEU A 21 11.02 16.58 13.86
C LEU A 21 10.19 17.56 13.05
N ALA A 22 8.91 17.25 12.77
CA ALA A 22 8.01 18.20 12.12
C ALA A 22 7.84 19.49 12.94
N ALA A 23 7.70 19.39 14.26
CA ALA A 23 7.59 20.56 15.14
C ALA A 23 8.89 21.38 15.22
N ALA A 24 10.05 20.72 15.06
CA ALA A 24 11.36 21.37 15.04
C ALA A 24 11.73 22.01 13.68
N GLY A 25 10.85 21.91 12.67
CA GLY A 25 11.12 22.43 11.33
C GLY A 25 12.15 21.62 10.55
N ALA A 26 12.19 20.31 10.78
CA ALA A 26 13.05 19.39 10.03
C ALA A 26 12.80 19.51 8.51
N ASP A 27 13.83 19.23 7.73
CA ASP A 27 13.73 19.31 6.28
C ASP A 27 12.99 18.11 5.66
N ASP A 28 12.67 18.22 4.37
CA ASP A 28 11.96 17.17 3.63
C ASP A 28 12.72 15.84 3.59
N GLY A 29 14.06 15.87 3.71
CA GLY A 29 14.93 14.71 3.73
C GLY A 29 14.77 13.89 5.00
N ASP A 30 14.80 14.56 6.15
CA ASP A 30 14.61 13.95 7.47
C ASP A 30 13.24 13.28 7.58
N LEU A 31 12.17 13.99 7.20
CA LEU A 31 10.82 13.44 7.22
C LEU A 31 10.66 12.24 6.28
N SER A 32 11.32 12.28 5.12
CA SER A 32 11.31 11.17 4.16
C SER A 32 12.05 9.93 4.68
N GLU A 33 13.10 10.11 5.47
CA GLU A 33 13.83 9.01 6.10
C GLU A 33 13.00 8.32 7.18
N ILE A 34 12.30 9.09 8.01
CA ILE A 34 11.37 8.56 9.01
C ILE A 34 10.26 7.76 8.32
N GLU A 35 9.68 8.30 7.25
CA GLU A 35 8.61 7.63 6.50
C GLU A 35 9.10 6.28 5.95
N LEU A 36 10.33 6.23 5.40
CA LEU A 36 10.92 4.97 4.95
C LEU A 36 11.16 3.98 6.11
N ARG A 37 11.66 4.45 7.26
CA ARG A 37 11.85 3.62 8.46
C ARG A 37 10.52 3.03 8.94
N LYS A 38 9.46 3.84 9.01
CA LYS A 38 8.09 3.42 9.34
C LYS A 38 7.64 2.24 8.46
N TRP A 39 7.68 2.41 7.14
CA TRP A 39 7.24 1.36 6.21
C TRP A 39 8.12 0.11 6.24
N ARG A 40 9.42 0.23 6.55
CA ARG A 40 10.29 -0.94 6.76
C ARG A 40 9.87 -1.75 7.97
N ILE A 41 9.50 -1.10 9.08
CA ILE A 41 9.05 -1.76 10.30
C ILE A 41 7.69 -2.42 10.08
N ILE A 42 6.72 -1.71 9.50
CA ILE A 42 5.41 -2.28 9.17
C ILE A 42 5.57 -3.53 8.29
N HIS A 43 6.34 -3.42 7.20
CA HIS A 43 6.59 -4.53 6.29
C HIS A 43 7.27 -5.72 7.00
N ARG A 44 8.27 -5.45 7.86
CA ARG A 44 8.96 -6.49 8.64
C ARG A 44 8.01 -7.17 9.63
N HIS A 45 7.18 -6.40 10.32
CA HIS A 45 6.21 -6.92 11.27
C HIS A 45 5.20 -7.84 10.60
N LEU A 46 4.58 -7.39 9.49
CA LEU A 46 3.59 -8.19 8.76
C LEU A 46 4.19 -9.44 8.07
N ARG A 47 5.45 -9.37 7.65
CA ARG A 47 6.16 -10.56 7.13
C ARG A 47 6.39 -11.62 8.21
N ARG A 48 6.65 -11.19 9.45
CA ARG A 48 6.89 -12.09 10.59
C ARG A 48 5.60 -12.61 11.23
N ASN A 49 4.50 -11.89 11.06
CA ASN A 49 3.20 -12.22 11.64
C ASN A 49 2.15 -12.25 10.51
N PRO A 50 2.18 -13.27 9.64
CA PRO A 50 1.15 -13.43 8.62
C PRO A 50 -0.20 -13.66 9.28
N PHE A 51 -1.26 -13.10 8.70
CA PHE A 51 -2.64 -13.35 9.13
C PHE A 51 -3.40 -14.05 8.00
N HIS A 52 -4.39 -14.83 8.40
CA HIS A 52 -5.28 -15.51 7.47
C HIS A 52 -6.72 -15.08 7.73
N VAL A 53 -7.47 -14.87 6.66
CA VAL A 53 -8.90 -14.54 6.72
C VAL A 53 -9.65 -15.63 5.96
N PRO A 54 -10.62 -16.30 6.58
CA PRO A 54 -11.36 -17.36 5.91
C PRO A 54 -12.06 -16.85 4.65
N GLU A 55 -11.85 -17.53 3.53
CA GLU A 55 -12.42 -17.18 2.23
C GLU A 55 -13.93 -17.42 2.16
N SER A 56 -14.47 -18.24 3.06
CA SER A 56 -15.91 -18.50 3.20
C SER A 56 -16.73 -17.28 3.63
N LEU A 57 -16.07 -16.23 4.16
CA LEU A 57 -16.74 -15.01 4.57
C LEU A 57 -17.05 -14.12 3.35
N PRO A 58 -18.15 -13.33 3.38
CA PRO A 58 -18.37 -12.27 2.40
C PRO A 58 -17.17 -11.34 2.32
N ARG A 59 -16.84 -10.85 1.12
CA ARG A 59 -15.61 -10.09 0.89
C ARG A 59 -15.50 -8.82 1.75
N SER A 60 -16.62 -8.13 1.98
CA SER A 60 -16.67 -6.98 2.88
C SER A 60 -16.36 -7.35 4.34
N GLU A 61 -16.87 -8.49 4.81
CA GLU A 61 -16.56 -9.05 6.14
C GLU A 61 -15.10 -9.47 6.27
N GLN A 62 -14.52 -10.05 5.20
CA GLN A 62 -13.09 -10.34 5.16
C GLN A 62 -12.28 -9.07 5.44
N TRP A 63 -12.59 -7.97 4.74
CA TRP A 63 -11.90 -6.70 4.92
C TRP A 63 -12.15 -6.05 6.30
N ARG A 64 -13.37 -6.15 6.85
CA ARG A 64 -13.65 -5.67 8.22
C ARG A 64 -12.79 -6.38 9.26
N LYS A 65 -12.61 -7.70 9.13
CA LYS A 65 -11.70 -8.46 10.01
C LYS A 65 -10.25 -7.97 9.89
N VAL A 66 -9.80 -7.68 8.67
CA VAL A 66 -8.45 -7.15 8.43
C VAL A 66 -8.27 -5.77 9.06
N VAL A 67 -9.25 -4.86 8.90
CA VAL A 67 -9.23 -3.53 9.54
C VAL A 67 -9.09 -3.68 11.05
N ASN A 68 -9.93 -4.49 11.67
CA ASN A 68 -9.92 -4.68 13.13
C ASN A 68 -8.59 -5.27 13.61
N HIS A 69 -8.06 -6.26 12.88
CA HIS A 69 -6.77 -6.86 13.20
C HIS A 69 -5.62 -5.85 13.09
N LEU A 70 -5.51 -5.14 11.96
CA LEU A 70 -4.40 -4.23 11.70
C LEU A 70 -4.47 -2.95 12.52
N ARG A 71 -5.66 -2.50 12.93
CA ARG A 71 -5.81 -1.43 13.93
C ARG A 71 -5.22 -1.83 15.28
N GLN A 72 -5.27 -3.11 15.65
CA GLN A 72 -4.72 -3.58 16.93
C GLN A 72 -3.22 -3.88 16.88
N THR A 73 -2.70 -4.27 15.71
CA THR A 73 -1.31 -4.75 15.57
C THR A 73 -0.37 -3.76 14.90
N VAL A 74 -0.87 -2.78 14.14
CA VAL A 74 -0.06 -1.80 13.41
C VAL A 74 -0.53 -0.38 13.71
N ASP A 75 -1.85 -0.19 13.76
CA ASP A 75 -2.51 1.09 14.05
C ASP A 75 -2.04 2.25 13.15
N GLU A 76 -1.71 1.97 11.88
CA GLU A 76 -1.23 2.99 10.95
C GLU A 76 -2.41 3.67 10.22
N PRO A 77 -2.56 5.01 10.31
CA PRO A 77 -3.69 5.73 9.72
C PRO A 77 -3.80 5.51 8.20
N ASP A 78 -2.71 5.70 7.45
CA ASP A 78 -2.67 5.50 5.99
C ASP A 78 -3.16 4.10 5.57
N LEU A 79 -2.75 3.08 6.32
CA LEU A 79 -3.13 1.70 6.07
C LEU A 79 -4.61 1.48 6.41
N THR A 80 -5.08 2.05 7.52
CA THR A 80 -6.46 1.95 7.98
C THR A 80 -7.42 2.59 6.97
N ASP A 81 -7.09 3.77 6.45
CA ASP A 81 -7.93 4.45 5.46
C ASP A 81 -7.96 3.71 4.14
N TRP A 82 -6.82 3.19 3.68
CA TRP A 82 -6.80 2.32 2.50
C TRP A 82 -7.68 1.07 2.66
N LEU A 83 -7.67 0.45 3.85
CA LEU A 83 -8.50 -0.72 4.15
C LEU A 83 -10.00 -0.39 4.20
N ARG A 84 -10.38 0.79 4.73
CA ARG A 84 -11.77 1.26 4.71
C ARG A 84 -12.31 1.33 3.29
N VAL A 85 -11.51 1.88 2.37
CA VAL A 85 -11.87 1.89 0.93
C VAL A 85 -12.09 0.47 0.40
N GLN A 86 -11.31 -0.54 0.84
CA GLN A 86 -11.54 -1.93 0.42
C GLN A 86 -12.86 -2.50 0.95
N VAL A 87 -13.25 -2.14 2.17
CA VAL A 87 -14.56 -2.52 2.75
C VAL A 87 -15.68 -1.93 1.91
N ASP A 88 -15.62 -0.64 1.60
CA ASP A 88 -16.66 0.07 0.85
C ASP A 88 -16.78 -0.45 -0.58
N VAL A 89 -15.64 -0.67 -1.26
CA VAL A 89 -15.61 -1.27 -2.59
C VAL A 89 -16.26 -2.66 -2.57
N ALA A 90 -15.92 -3.50 -1.59
CA ALA A 90 -16.50 -4.84 -1.49
C ALA A 90 -18.00 -4.82 -1.17
N ALA A 91 -18.46 -3.88 -0.33
CA ALA A 91 -19.87 -3.72 0.01
C ALA A 91 -20.70 -3.27 -1.20
N ASN A 92 -20.20 -2.28 -1.95
CA ASN A 92 -20.88 -1.76 -3.12
C ASN A 92 -20.91 -2.78 -4.27
N LEU A 93 -19.84 -3.57 -4.46
CA LEU A 93 -19.84 -4.66 -5.42
C LEU A 93 -20.88 -5.73 -5.06
N ALA A 94 -21.04 -6.06 -3.78
CA ALA A 94 -22.07 -6.97 -3.31
C ALA A 94 -23.49 -6.40 -3.53
N ALA A 95 -23.65 -5.07 -3.48
CA ALA A 95 -24.89 -4.36 -3.81
C ALA A 95 -25.13 -4.20 -5.32
N GLY A 96 -24.24 -4.71 -6.19
CA GLY A 96 -24.38 -4.64 -7.65
C GLY A 96 -23.90 -3.34 -8.30
N ILE A 97 -23.23 -2.45 -7.56
CA ILE A 97 -22.67 -1.19 -8.09
C ILE A 97 -21.34 -1.52 -8.78
N ARG A 98 -21.38 -1.70 -10.11
CA ARG A 98 -20.26 -2.22 -10.92
C ARG A 98 -19.25 -1.17 -11.39
N ASP A 99 -19.54 0.12 -11.22
CA ASP A 99 -18.67 1.19 -11.73
C ASP A 99 -17.36 1.36 -10.93
N MET A 100 -17.22 0.60 -9.84
CA MET A 100 -15.97 0.50 -9.10
C MET A 100 -15.22 -0.75 -9.52
N ARG A 101 -14.17 -0.59 -10.32
CA ARG A 101 -13.29 -1.72 -10.67
C ARG A 101 -12.53 -2.19 -9.43
N PRO A 102 -12.70 -3.45 -8.98
CA PRO A 102 -11.81 -4.02 -7.97
C PRO A 102 -10.40 -4.07 -8.55
N ARG A 103 -9.42 -3.48 -7.85
CA ARG A 103 -8.03 -3.42 -8.35
C ARG A 103 -7.39 -4.81 -8.48
N LYS A 104 -7.83 -5.79 -7.67
CA LYS A 104 -7.37 -7.19 -7.72
C LYS A 104 -8.22 -8.07 -6.79
N ASN A 105 -8.57 -9.28 -7.23
CA ASN A 105 -9.14 -10.32 -6.36
C ASN A 105 -8.01 -11.26 -5.90
N GLY A 106 -8.02 -11.65 -4.62
CA GLY A 106 -7.00 -12.52 -4.02
C GLY A 106 -7.05 -12.51 -2.49
N PRO A 107 -6.20 -13.29 -1.81
CA PRO A 107 -6.14 -13.31 -0.35
C PRO A 107 -5.86 -11.92 0.22
N CYS A 108 -6.57 -11.54 1.29
CA CYS A 108 -6.41 -10.20 1.88
C CYS A 108 -4.97 -9.92 2.33
N TYR A 109 -4.26 -10.92 2.86
CA TYR A 109 -2.87 -10.79 3.28
C TYR A 109 -1.96 -10.37 2.12
N ASP A 110 -2.10 -11.01 0.97
CA ASP A 110 -1.24 -10.76 -0.19
C ASP A 110 -1.44 -9.34 -0.73
N LEU A 111 -2.70 -8.89 -0.79
CA LEU A 111 -3.05 -7.54 -1.22
C LEU A 111 -2.54 -6.47 -0.25
N VAL A 112 -2.65 -6.71 1.06
CA VAL A 112 -2.08 -5.84 2.10
C VAL A 112 -0.55 -5.78 1.95
N MET A 113 0.10 -6.94 1.80
CA MET A 113 1.55 -7.01 1.64
C MET A 113 2.05 -6.37 0.35
N GLU A 114 1.30 -6.47 -0.75
CA GLU A 114 1.57 -5.75 -2.00
C GLU A 114 1.49 -4.24 -1.77
N TRP A 115 0.41 -3.74 -1.19
CA TRP A 115 0.24 -2.31 -0.90
C TRP A 115 1.34 -1.75 0.03
N VAL A 116 1.67 -2.47 1.10
CA VAL A 116 2.75 -2.07 2.03
C VAL A 116 4.12 -2.06 1.33
N ARG A 117 4.38 -3.02 0.43
CA ARG A 117 5.61 -3.01 -0.40
C ARG A 117 5.66 -1.79 -1.32
N ASP A 118 4.53 -1.38 -1.89
CA ASP A 118 4.43 -0.20 -2.74
C ASP A 118 4.65 1.09 -1.97
N ARG A 119 4.07 1.21 -0.77
CA ARG A 119 4.31 2.35 0.13
C ARG A 119 5.79 2.47 0.51
N LYS A 120 6.43 1.36 0.88
CA LYS A 120 7.86 1.30 1.15
C LYS A 120 8.71 1.73 -0.07
N ARG A 121 8.35 1.26 -1.27
CA ARG A 121 9.04 1.64 -2.52
C ARG A 121 8.87 3.13 -2.82
N LYS A 122 7.67 3.68 -2.63
CA LYS A 122 7.40 5.11 -2.79
C LYS A 122 8.20 5.94 -1.80
N ALA A 123 8.22 5.57 -0.52
CA ALA A 123 8.99 6.28 0.50
C ALA A 123 10.50 6.30 0.18
N LEU A 124 11.05 5.19 -0.33
CA LEU A 124 12.43 5.15 -0.79
C LEU A 124 12.68 6.09 -1.97
N ALA A 125 11.79 6.11 -2.96
CA ALA A 125 11.92 6.98 -4.12
C ALA A 125 11.84 8.47 -3.74
N VAL A 126 10.96 8.82 -2.79
CA VAL A 126 10.85 10.19 -2.26
C VAL A 126 12.13 10.58 -1.54
N LEU A 127 12.66 9.73 -0.65
CA LEU A 127 13.94 9.99 0.04
C LEU A 127 15.11 10.16 -0.94
N GLN A 128 15.16 9.35 -1.98
CA GLN A 128 16.16 9.47 -3.04
C GLN A 128 16.04 10.83 -3.75
N TRP A 129 14.81 11.23 -4.08
CA TRP A 129 14.54 12.52 -4.70
C TRP A 129 14.92 13.70 -3.79
N THR A 130 14.56 13.69 -2.50
CA THR A 130 14.90 14.77 -1.55
C THR A 130 16.41 14.88 -1.33
N ARG A 131 17.15 13.77 -1.40
CA ARG A 131 18.63 13.77 -1.32
C ARG A 131 19.33 14.11 -2.64
N GLY A 132 18.59 14.36 -3.72
CA GLY A 132 19.16 14.54 -5.06
C GLY A 132 19.86 13.28 -5.62
N ILE A 133 19.57 12.11 -5.06
CA ILE A 133 20.18 10.84 -5.45
C ILE A 133 19.30 10.17 -6.50
N GLY A 134 19.78 10.14 -7.74
CA GLY A 134 19.15 9.45 -8.86
C GLY A 134 18.25 10.36 -9.71
N THR A 135 18.31 10.18 -11.03
CA THR A 135 17.30 10.75 -11.92
C THR A 135 15.95 10.09 -11.62
N PRO A 136 14.88 10.85 -11.33
CA PRO A 136 13.56 10.25 -11.32
C PRO A 136 13.36 9.60 -12.67
N LYS A 137 13.14 8.28 -12.71
CA LYS A 137 12.62 7.61 -13.90
C LYS A 137 11.22 8.16 -14.12
N ARG A 138 11.14 9.36 -14.72
CA ARG A 138 9.88 9.88 -15.26
C ARG A 138 9.40 8.81 -16.23
N PRO A 139 8.12 8.40 -16.19
CA PRO A 139 7.56 7.66 -17.30
C PRO A 139 7.82 8.51 -18.55
N SER A 140 8.72 8.04 -19.39
CA SER A 140 9.03 8.76 -20.61
C SER A 140 7.89 8.46 -21.57
N PHE A 141 7.10 9.47 -21.90
CA PHE A 141 6.09 9.36 -22.98
C PHE A 141 6.72 9.14 -24.37
N THR A 142 8.04 8.92 -24.43
CA THR A 142 8.84 8.67 -25.63
C THR A 142 8.98 7.20 -26.01
N ASP A 143 8.32 6.27 -25.31
CA ASP A 143 8.04 4.96 -25.90
C ASP A 143 7.07 5.21 -27.06
N LYS A 144 7.64 5.51 -28.23
CA LYS A 144 6.94 5.60 -29.49
C LYS A 144 6.21 4.28 -29.62
N ILE A 145 4.89 4.30 -29.44
CA ILE A 145 4.02 3.28 -30.00
C ILE A 145 4.41 3.25 -31.48
N ASP A 146 5.06 2.18 -31.92
CA ASP A 146 5.35 1.98 -33.32
C ASP A 146 4.02 1.68 -34.01
N ILE A 147 3.34 2.74 -34.45
CA ILE A 147 2.04 2.67 -35.12
C ILE A 147 2.15 1.79 -36.39
N SER A 148 3.37 1.58 -36.91
CA SER A 148 3.67 0.63 -37.99
C SER A 148 3.28 -0.81 -37.61
N GLN A 149 3.42 -1.22 -36.35
CA GLN A 149 2.99 -2.57 -35.91
C GLN A 149 1.47 -2.71 -35.80
N LEU A 150 0.74 -1.63 -35.49
CA LEU A 150 -0.72 -1.63 -35.39
C LEU A 150 -1.45 -1.64 -36.76
N MET A 151 -0.74 -1.33 -37.84
CA MET A 151 -1.29 -1.31 -39.20
C MET A 151 -1.13 -2.64 -39.95
N ILE A 152 -0.28 -3.56 -39.47
CA ILE A 152 -0.04 -4.86 -40.14
C ILE A 152 -1.12 -5.89 -39.76
N GLU A 153 -1.66 -5.87 -38.54
CA GLU A 153 -2.70 -6.82 -38.11
C GLU A 153 -4.09 -6.58 -38.72
N LYS A 154 -4.37 -5.39 -39.27
CA LYS A 154 -5.68 -5.08 -39.88
C LYS A 154 -5.84 -5.50 -41.34
N ARG A 155 -4.83 -6.13 -41.96
CA ARG A 155 -4.90 -6.60 -43.36
C ARG A 155 -4.98 -8.13 -43.54
N GLN A 156 -5.11 -8.90 -42.48
CA GLN A 156 -5.30 -10.37 -42.55
C GLN A 156 -6.71 -10.84 -42.18
N ILE A 157 -7.67 -9.93 -42.03
CA ILE A 157 -9.09 -10.27 -41.87
C ILE A 157 -9.87 -9.57 -42.99
N LEU A 158 -9.64 -10.02 -44.22
CA LEU A 158 -10.59 -9.98 -45.35
C LEU A 158 -10.36 -11.23 -46.19
#